data_AF-A0ABC9VGG2-F1
#
_entry.id   AF-A0ABC9VGG2-F1
#
_cell.length_a   1.000
_cell.length_b   1.000
_cell.length_c   1.000
_cell.angle_alpha   90.00
_cell.angle_beta   90.00
_cell.angle_gamma   90.00
#
_symmetry.space_group_name_H-M   'P 1'
#
loop_
_entity.id
_entity.type
_entity.pdbx_description
1 polymer ?
#
loop_
_entity_poly.entity_id
_entity_poly.type
_entity_poly.pdbx_seq_one_letter_code
_entity_poly.pdbx_strand_id
1 'polypeptide(L)'
;MLDSVQREKQIEESAIYGIHKRYLKKERNNTYIALEELDFTWSMEEVFEFEKMWNEGKSLMDIAEHFGRTHEEVAVLIMDRALKGKIKKRRNGIWGETC
;
A
#
# COMPACT_ATOMS: atom_id res chain seq x y z
N MET A 1 23.61 35.99 17.26
CA MET A 1 23.72 34.53 17.48
C MET A 1 22.31 33.98 17.38
N LEU A 2 21.96 33.25 16.30
CA LEU A 2 20.63 32.64 16.19
C LEU A 2 20.45 31.66 17.34
N ASP A 3 19.36 31.82 18.09
CA ASP A 3 18.99 30.95 19.20
C ASP A 3 18.92 29.50 18.70
N SER A 4 19.42 28.55 19.50
CA SER A 4 19.38 27.11 19.21
C SER A 4 17.98 26.65 18.83
N VAL A 5 16.96 27.23 19.48
CA VAL A 5 15.55 26.97 19.20
C VAL A 5 15.16 27.33 17.77
N GLN A 6 15.72 28.42 17.23
CA GLN A 6 15.43 28.89 15.87
C GLN A 6 16.07 27.98 14.80
N ARG A 7 17.20 27.34 15.12
CA ARG A 7 17.85 26.37 14.21
C ARG A 7 17.09 25.05 14.15
N GLU A 8 16.61 24.54 15.29
CA GLU A 8 15.80 23.32 15.35
C GLU A 8 14.52 23.47 14.54
N LYS A 9 13.83 24.60 14.71
CA LYS A 9 12.62 24.92 13.95
C LYS A 9 12.87 24.97 12.44
N GLN A 10 13.99 25.55 12.00
CA GLN A 10 14.36 25.56 10.57
C GLN A 10 14.64 24.15 10.02
N ILE A 11 15.22 23.27 10.82
CA ILE A 11 15.48 21.87 10.42
C ILE A 11 14.15 21.13 10.26
N GLU A 12 13.23 21.29 11.19
CA GLU A 12 11.88 20.70 11.12
C GLU A 12 11.12 21.19 9.88
N GLU A 13 11.08 22.51 9.65
CA GLU A 13 10.43 23.11 8.49
C GLU A 13 11.03 22.59 7.16
N SER A 14 12.36 22.43 7.11
CA SER A 14 13.06 21.87 5.94
C SER A 14 12.73 20.39 5.71
N ALA A 15 12.66 19.60 6.78
CA ALA A 15 12.30 18.18 6.71
C ALA A 15 10.84 18.00 6.27
N ILE A 16 9.91 18.77 6.86
CA ILE A 16 8.50 18.79 6.47
C ILE A 16 8.37 19.17 5.00
N TYR A 17 9.05 20.23 4.56
CA TYR A 17 9.03 20.65 3.15
C TYR A 17 9.59 19.56 2.22
N GLY A 18 10.68 18.90 2.61
CA GLY A 18 11.29 17.82 1.85
C GLY A 18 10.35 16.62 1.67
N ILE A 19 9.66 16.22 2.74
CA ILE A 19 8.65 15.16 2.72
C ILE A 19 7.44 15.59 1.87
N HIS A 20 6.91 16.79 2.12
CA HIS A 20 5.76 17.33 1.38
C HIS A 20 6.03 17.36 -0.12
N LYS A 21 7.18 17.90 -0.53
CA LYS A 21 7.57 18.00 -1.94
C LYS A 21 7.73 16.63 -2.61
N ARG A 22 8.20 15.62 -1.89
CA ARG A 22 8.44 14.28 -2.45
C ARG A 22 7.17 13.45 -2.54
N TYR A 23 6.32 13.52 -1.52
CA TYR A 23 5.19 12.59 -1.33
C TYR A 23 3.81 13.23 -1.52
N LEU A 24 3.64 14.51 -1.18
CA LEU A 24 2.38 15.24 -1.31
C LEU A 24 2.35 16.05 -2.62
N LYS A 25 2.23 15.34 -3.75
CA LYS A 25 2.25 15.93 -5.11
C LYS A 25 1.00 16.73 -5.50
N LYS A 26 -0.05 16.72 -4.69
CA LYS A 26 -1.32 17.40 -4.96
C LYS A 26 -1.81 18.07 -3.67
N GLU A 27 -2.05 19.38 -3.73
CA GLU A 27 -2.77 20.08 -2.66
C GLU A 27 -4.25 19.68 -2.74
N ARG A 28 -4.72 18.95 -1.74
CA ARG A 28 -6.13 18.56 -1.62
C ARG A 28 -6.69 19.26 -0.38
N ASN A 29 -7.56 20.26 -0.56
CA ASN A 29 -8.31 20.80 0.57
C ASN A 29 -9.26 19.71 1.10
N ASN A 30 -9.18 19.43 2.40
CA ASN A 30 -9.96 18.39 3.10
C ASN A 30 -9.73 16.97 2.53
N THR A 31 -8.58 16.37 2.84
CA THR A 31 -8.18 15.05 2.31
C THR A 31 -8.95 13.92 3.01
N TYR A 32 -9.62 13.08 2.22
CA TYR A 32 -10.11 11.77 2.65
C TYR A 32 -9.19 10.69 2.08
N ILE A 33 -8.64 9.84 2.95
CA ILE A 33 -7.82 8.69 2.57
C ILE A 33 -8.68 7.45 2.73
N ALA A 34 -8.96 6.76 1.62
CA ALA A 34 -9.70 5.51 1.68
C ALA A 34 -8.87 4.44 2.40
N LEU A 35 -9.51 3.69 3.30
CA LEU A 35 -8.91 2.59 4.07
C LEU A 35 -7.71 3.01 4.96
N GLU A 36 -7.74 4.24 5.49
CA GLU A 36 -6.66 4.78 6.33
C GLU A 36 -6.34 3.91 7.57
N GLU A 37 -7.34 3.20 8.09
CA GLU A 37 -7.21 2.34 9.27
C GLU A 37 -6.56 0.97 8.99
N LEU A 38 -6.24 0.64 7.72
CA LEU A 38 -5.67 -0.65 7.34
C LEU A 38 -4.15 -0.61 7.20
N ASP A 39 -3.50 -1.75 7.43
CA ASP A 39 -2.05 -1.90 7.30
C ASP A 39 -1.66 -2.51 5.95
N PHE A 40 -1.14 -1.65 5.06
CA PHE A 40 -0.63 -2.04 3.75
C PHE A 40 0.88 -2.31 3.73
N THR A 41 1.52 -2.49 4.89
CA THR A 41 2.92 -2.87 4.96
C THR A 41 3.06 -4.39 4.78
N TRP A 42 3.92 -4.78 3.85
CA TRP A 42 4.21 -6.18 3.54
C TRP A 42 5.72 -6.35 3.46
N SER A 43 6.23 -7.38 4.13
CA SER A 43 7.58 -7.85 3.91
C SER A 43 7.70 -8.48 2.52
N MET A 44 8.91 -8.52 1.98
CA MET A 44 9.14 -9.16 0.68
C MET A 44 8.81 -10.66 0.71
N GLU A 45 9.01 -11.33 1.85
CA GLU A 45 8.67 -12.74 2.05
C GLU A 45 7.15 -12.96 1.95
N GLU A 46 6.34 -12.13 2.61
CA GLU A 46 4.89 -12.18 2.51
C GLU A 46 4.41 -11.91 1.08
N VAL A 47 5.03 -10.97 0.36
CA VAL A 47 4.71 -10.70 -1.04
C VAL A 47 4.98 -11.92 -1.93
N PHE A 48 6.10 -12.62 -1.72
CA PHE A 48 6.43 -13.81 -2.50
C PHE A 48 5.48 -14.99 -2.18
N GLU A 49 5.15 -15.21 -0.91
CA GLU A 49 4.19 -16.26 -0.55
C GLU A 49 2.79 -15.94 -1.09
N PHE A 50 2.36 -14.68 -1.03
CA PHE A 50 1.13 -14.20 -1.65
C PHE A 50 1.08 -14.53 -3.16
N GLU A 51 2.16 -14.22 -3.90
CA GLU A 51 2.22 -14.49 -5.34
C GLU A 51 2.12 -15.97 -5.67
N LYS A 52 2.79 -16.80 -4.87
CA LYS A 52 2.73 -18.25 -4.97
C LYS A 52 1.30 -18.76 -4.73
N MET A 53 0.66 -18.38 -3.63
CA MET A 53 -0.72 -18.74 -3.31
C MET A 53 -1.70 -18.28 -4.40
N TRP A 54 -1.51 -17.07 -4.94
CA TRP A 54 -2.34 -16.56 -6.03
C TRP A 54 -2.21 -17.40 -7.29
N ASN A 55 -0.99 -17.80 -7.66
CA ASN A 55 -0.72 -18.65 -8.82
C ASN A 55 -1.23 -20.09 -8.63
N GLU A 56 -1.30 -20.58 -7.39
CA GLU A 56 -1.97 -21.84 -7.04
C GLU A 56 -3.50 -21.74 -7.11
N GLY A 57 -4.04 -20.55 -7.29
CA GLY A 57 -5.48 -20.31 -7.42
C GLY A 57 -6.23 -20.17 -6.09
N LYS A 58 -5.53 -19.99 -4.96
CA LYS A 58 -6.15 -19.73 -3.64
C LYS A 58 -7.08 -18.53 -3.68
N SER A 59 -8.21 -18.58 -2.99
CA SER A 59 -9.18 -17.48 -2.99
C SER A 59 -8.64 -16.26 -2.22
N LEU A 60 -9.25 -15.08 -2.41
CA LEU A 60 -8.93 -13.90 -1.58
C LEU A 60 -9.08 -14.21 -0.08
N MET A 61 -10.14 -14.93 0.28
CA MET A 61 -10.44 -15.28 1.67
C MET A 61 -9.40 -16.27 2.22
N ASP A 62 -8.99 -17.27 1.43
CA ASP A 62 -7.99 -18.25 1.85
C ASP A 62 -6.64 -17.56 2.15
N ILE A 63 -6.29 -16.58 1.31
CA ILE A 63 -5.06 -15.80 1.46
C ILE A 63 -5.14 -14.88 2.68
N ALA A 64 -6.28 -14.22 2.90
CA ALA A 64 -6.51 -13.39 4.08
C ALA A 64 -6.42 -14.19 5.38
N GLU A 65 -7.06 -15.36 5.42
CA GLU A 65 -6.98 -16.30 6.55
C GLU A 65 -5.54 -16.77 6.79
N HIS A 66 -4.79 -17.09 5.74
CA HIS A 66 -3.40 -17.52 5.86
C HIS A 66 -2.50 -16.46 6.51
N PHE A 67 -2.66 -15.19 6.15
CA PHE A 67 -1.89 -14.09 6.74
C PHE A 67 -2.48 -13.57 8.06
N GLY A 68 -3.67 -14.02 8.46
CA GLY A 68 -4.39 -13.47 9.61
C GLY A 68 -4.75 -11.99 9.43
N ARG A 69 -4.99 -11.56 8.18
CA ARG A 69 -5.22 -10.17 7.79
C ARG A 69 -6.61 -9.98 7.19
N THR A 70 -7.03 -8.73 7.03
CA THR A 70 -8.33 -8.42 6.43
C THR A 70 -8.32 -8.70 4.92
N HIS A 71 -9.48 -9.02 4.34
CA HIS A 71 -9.54 -9.26 2.91
C HIS A 71 -9.35 -7.97 2.09
N GLU A 72 -9.61 -6.79 2.67
CA GLU A 72 -9.34 -5.48 2.08
C GLU A 72 -7.83 -5.24 1.88
N GLU A 73 -7.00 -5.56 2.89
CA GLU A 73 -5.53 -5.44 2.78
C GLU A 73 -4.99 -6.34 1.66
N VAL A 74 -5.46 -7.58 1.61
CA VAL A 74 -5.07 -8.51 0.54
C VAL A 74 -5.61 -8.05 -0.82
N ALA A 75 -6.82 -7.48 -0.89
CA ALA A 75 -7.38 -6.92 -2.12
C ALA A 75 -6.53 -5.78 -2.69
N VAL A 76 -6.02 -4.89 -1.82
CA VAL A 76 -5.09 -3.83 -2.21
C VAL A 76 -3.77 -4.40 -2.72
N LEU A 77 -3.24 -5.45 -2.08
CA LEU A 77 -2.05 -6.13 -2.57
C LEU A 77 -2.27 -6.76 -3.95
N ILE A 78 -3.42 -7.42 -4.18
CA ILE A 78 -3.77 -7.95 -5.51
C ILE A 78 -3.76 -6.83 -6.56
N MET A 79 -4.36 -5.68 -6.26
CA MET A 79 -4.37 -4.53 -7.17
C MET A 79 -2.94 -4.06 -7.50
N ASP A 80 -2.08 -3.88 -6.48
CA ASP A 80 -0.69 -3.47 -6.67
C ASP A 80 0.10 -4.46 -7.53
N ARG A 81 0.04 -5.76 -7.19
CA ARG A 81 0.77 -6.81 -7.93
C ARG A 81 0.25 -6.96 -9.36
N ALA A 82 -1.06 -6.81 -9.58
CA ALA A 82 -1.65 -6.86 -10.92
C ALA A 82 -1.18 -5.68 -11.78
N LEU A 83 -1.19 -4.46 -11.25
CA LEU A 83 -0.71 -3.27 -11.95
C LEU A 83 0.78 -3.35 -12.31
N LYS A 84 1.58 -4.01 -11.46
CA LYS A 84 3.00 -4.28 -11.71
C LYS A 84 3.26 -5.47 -12.64
N GLY A 85 2.22 -6.16 -13.11
CA GLY A 85 2.34 -7.33 -13.98
C GLY A 85 2.95 -8.56 -13.29
N LYS A 86 2.84 -8.64 -11.96
CA LYS A 86 3.49 -9.67 -11.13
C LYS A 86 2.60 -10.88 -10.87
N ILE A 87 1.29 -10.72 -11.03
CA ILE A 87 0.31 -11.80 -10.95
C ILE A 87 -0.54 -11.85 -12.22
N LYS A 88 -1.02 -13.04 -12.57
CA LYS A 88 -1.91 -13.24 -13.72
C LYS A 88 -3.36 -12.94 -13.36
N LYS A 89 -4.12 -12.46 -14.35
CA LYS A 89 -5.58 -12.37 -14.28
C LYS A 89 -6.19 -13.78 -14.15
N ARG A 90 -7.31 -13.90 -13.43
CA ARG A 90 -8.06 -15.15 -13.29
C ARG A 90 -9.56 -14.88 -13.24
N ARG A 91 -10.37 -15.90 -13.58
CA ARG A 91 -11.83 -15.85 -13.70
C ARG A 91 -12.57 -15.28 -12.48
N ASN A 92 -12.01 -15.46 -11.28
CA ASN A 92 -12.55 -14.94 -10.01
C ASN A 92 -11.60 -13.90 -9.35
N GLY A 93 -10.72 -13.27 -10.13
CA GLY A 93 -9.87 -12.18 -9.65
C GLY A 93 -10.57 -10.82 -9.73
N ILE A 94 -9.87 -9.76 -9.31
CA ILE A 94 -10.38 -8.38 -9.30
C ILE A 94 -10.85 -7.84 -10.67
N TRP A 95 -10.52 -8.52 -11.77
CA TRP A 95 -10.84 -8.11 -13.14
C TRP A 95 -12.02 -8.88 -13.76
N GLY A 96 -12.60 -9.86 -13.06
CA GLY A 96 -13.90 -10.46 -13.43
C GLY A 96 -14.05 -10.95 -14.87
N GLU A 97 -13.00 -11.50 -15.49
CA GLU A 97 -13.13 -12.05 -16.85
C GLU A 97 -13.88 -13.39 -16.79
N THR A 98 -15.19 -13.32 -17.02
CA THR A 98 -15.99 -14.43 -17.57
C THR A 98 -15.41 -14.83 -18.93
N CYS A 99 -15.39 -16.14 -19.18
CA CYS A 99 -14.90 -16.81 -20.39
C CYS A 99 -15.14 -16.06 -21.71
#